data_AF-B6SYU6-F1
#
_entry.id   AF-B6SYU6-F1
#
_cell.length_a   1.000
_cell.length_b   1.000
_cell.length_c   1.000
_cell.angle_alpha   90.00
_cell.angle_beta   90.00
_cell.angle_gamma   90.00
#
_symmetry.space_group_name_H-M   'P 1'
#
loop_
_entity.id
_entity.type
_entity.pdbx_description
1 polymer ?
#
loop_
_entity_poly.entity_id
_entity_poly.type
_entity_poly.pdbx_seq_one_letter_code
_entity_poly.pdbx_strand_id
1 'polypeptide(L)' 'MMNEMVGKLTSACWDKCITSAPGSKFSSGESTCLTNCAQRFLDMSVLIAKRFEMQ' A
#
# COMPACT_ATOMS: atom_id res chain seq x y z
N MET A 1 -5.89 -8.03 -13.79
CA MET A 1 -4.86 -8.28 -12.76
C MET A 1 -4.30 -6.98 -12.17
N MET A 2 -3.69 -6.08 -12.96
CA MET A 2 -3.12 -4.83 -12.43
C MET A 2 -4.15 -3.93 -11.71
N ASN A 3 -5.35 -3.76 -12.28
CA ASN A 3 -6.39 -2.93 -11.66
C ASN A 3 -6.82 -3.42 -10.25
N GLU A 4 -6.89 -4.75 -10.07
CA GLU A 4 -7.27 -5.35 -8.78
C GLU A 4 -6.19 -5.13 -7.73
N MET A 5 -4.92 -5.24 -8.13
CA MET A 5 -3.76 -4.97 -7.29
C MET A 5 -3.73 -3.50 -6.86
N VAL A 6 -3.99 -2.57 -7.78
CA VAL A 6 -4.09 -1.14 -7.46
C VAL A 6 -5.21 -0.91 -6.46
N GLY A 7 -6.40 -1.49 -6.67
CA GLY A 7 -7.51 -1.38 -5.72
C GLY A 7 -7.15 -1.89 -4.32
N LYS A 8 -6.49 -3.05 -4.21
CA LYS A 8 -6.02 -3.62 -2.94
C LYS A 8 -5.02 -2.71 -2.23
N LEU A 9 -4.04 -2.17 -2.97
CA LEU A 9 -3.06 -1.23 -2.44
C LEU A 9 -3.74 0.06 -1.96
N THR A 10 -4.67 0.60 -2.75
CA THR A 10 -5.41 1.81 -2.40
C THR A 10 -6.16 1.61 -1.10
N SER A 11 -6.99 0.58 -0.97
CA SER A 11 -7.75 0.35 0.27
C SER A 11 -6.82 0.13 1.47
N ALA A 12 -5.82 -0.75 1.35
CA ALA A 12 -4.94 -1.09 2.46
C ALA A 12 -4.08 0.08 2.93
N CYS A 13 -3.60 0.92 2.00
CA CYS A 13 -2.77 2.07 2.33
C CYS A 13 -3.59 3.29 2.75
N TRP A 14 -4.81 3.45 2.26
CA TRP A 14 -5.73 4.50 2.70
C TRP A 14 -6.00 4.38 4.20
N ASP A 15 -6.42 3.20 4.67
CA ASP A 15 -6.73 2.96 6.08
C ASP A 15 -5.55 3.17 7.02
N LYS A 16 -4.31 3.03 6.51
CA LYS A 16 -3.08 3.19 7.29
C LYS A 16 -2.56 4.63 7.32
N CYS A 17 -2.70 5.34 6.21
CA CYS A 17 -2.03 6.62 6.01
C CYS A 17 -2.96 7.82 6.15
N ILE A 18 -4.26 7.65 5.90
CA ILE A 18 -5.25 8.73 5.92
C ILE A 18 -6.14 8.57 7.15
N THR A 19 -5.69 9.12 8.28
CA THR A 19 -6.36 9.01 9.58
C THR A 19 -7.36 10.14 9.86
N SER A 20 -7.37 11.16 9.00
CA SER A 20 -8.28 12.29 9.05
C SER A 20 -8.67 12.69 7.63
N ALA A 21 -9.73 13.47 7.46
CA ALA A 21 -10.11 13.98 6.15
C ALA A 21 -8.95 14.81 5.57
N PRO A 22 -8.35 14.40 4.43
CA PRO A 22 -7.26 15.14 3.83
C PRO A 22 -7.76 16.49 3.31
N GLY A 23 -6.85 17.46 3.21
CA GLY A 23 -7.14 18.76 2.58
C GLY A 23 -7.32 18.65 1.06
N SER A 24 -7.19 19.77 0.35
CA SER A 24 -7.20 19.79 -1.13
C SER A 24 -6.04 19.02 -1.78
N LYS A 25 -5.06 18.61 -0.99
CA LYS A 25 -3.91 17.78 -1.37
C LYS A 25 -3.43 16.99 -0.16
N PHE A 26 -2.74 15.89 -0.41
CA PHE A 26 -2.01 15.19 0.63
C PHE A 26 -0.89 16.07 1.19
N SER A 27 -0.74 16.02 2.50
CA SER A 27 0.46 16.50 3.19
C SER A 27 1.70 15.72 2.73
N SER A 28 2.87 16.25 3.04
CA SER A 28 4.14 15.53 2.82
C SER A 28 4.16 14.20 3.57
N GLY A 29 3.66 14.17 4.80
CA GLY A 29 3.59 12.97 5.63
C GLY A 29 2.69 11.89 5.02
N GLU A 30 1.48 12.25 4.59
CA GLU A 30 0.56 11.32 3.91
C GLU A 30 1.16 10.78 2.60
N SER A 31 1.77 11.65 1.80
CA SER A 31 2.41 11.26 0.53
C SER A 31 3.57 10.28 0.74
N THR A 32 4.42 10.55 1.73
CA THR A 32 5.51 9.65 2.13
C THR A 32 4.97 8.33 2.68
N CYS A 33 3.91 8.37 3.51
CA CYS A 33 3.28 7.17 4.05
C CYS A 33 2.72 6.28 2.93
N LEU A 34 1.95 6.84 2.00
CA LEU A 34 1.34 6.11 0.90
C LEU A 34 2.40 5.43 0.02
N THR A 35 3.47 6.15 -0.32
CA THR A 35 4.61 5.60 -1.08
C THR A 35 5.24 4.42 -0.35
N ASN A 36 5.57 4.60 0.93
CA ASN A 36 6.20 3.56 1.74
C ASN A 36 5.27 2.35 1.96
N CYS A 37 3.97 2.59 2.16
CA CYS A 37 2.98 1.55 2.34
C CYS A 37 2.87 0.67 1.09
N ALA A 38 2.75 1.29 -0.09
CA ALA A 38 2.63 0.55 -1.34
C ALA A 38 3.88 -0.30 -1.59
N GLN A 39 5.08 0.28 -1.45
CA GLN A 39 6.33 -0.46 -1.62
C GLN A 39 6.43 -1.65 -0.65
N ARG A 40 6.18 -1.43 0.65
CA ARG A 40 6.23 -2.50 1.65
C ARG A 40 5.20 -3.60 1.40
N PHE A 41 4.01 -3.24 0.94
CA PHE A 41 2.97 -4.23 0.61
C PHE A 41 3.46 -5.17 -0.50
N LEU A 42 4.12 -4.63 -1.53
CA LEU A 42 4.66 -5.42 -2.63
C LEU A 42 5.82 -6.30 -2.19
N ASP A 43 6.78 -5.74 -1.46
CA ASP A 43 7.93 -6.47 -0.93
C ASP A 43 7.48 -7.67 -0.09
N MET A 44 6.51 -7.45 0.79
CA MET A 44 5.95 -8.52 1.63
C MET A 44 5.13 -9.52 0.83
N SER A 45 4.36 -9.08 -0.16
CA SER A 45 3.59 -9.98 -1.03
C SER A 45 4.52 -10.93 -1.79
N VAL A 46 5.64 -10.42 -2.31
CA VAL A 46 6.67 -11.23 -2.97
C VAL A 46 7.34 -12.20 -2.00
N LEU A 47 7.69 -11.73 -0.79
CA LEU A 47 8.29 -12.59 0.23
C LEU A 47 7.36 -13.75 0.61
N ILE A 48 6.06 -13.45 0.80
CA ILE A 48 5.05 -14.44 1.16
C ILE A 48 4.84 -15.43 0.01
N ALA A 49 4.70 -14.95 -1.23
CA ALA A 49 4.55 -15.81 -2.41
C ALA A 49 5.73 -16.80 -2.53
N LYS A 50 6.97 -16.31 -2.41
CA LYS A 50 8.18 -17.16 -2.41
C LYS A 50 8.17 -18.22 -1.31
N ARG A 51 7.64 -17.90 -0.12
CA ARG A 51 7.54 -18.88 0.97
C ARG A 51 6.54 -20.00 0.68
N PHE A 52 5.49 -19.72 -0.08
CA PHE A 52 4.52 -20.73 -0.49
C PHE A 52 4.98 -21.52 -1.73
N GLU A 53 5.83 -20.95 -2.59
CA GLU A 53 6.48 -21.68 -3.69
C GLU A 53 7.54 -22.69 -3.21
N MET A 54 8.14 -22.45 -2.04
CA MET A 54 9.10 -23.37 -1.41
C MET A 54 8.43 -24.49 -0.57
N GLN A 55 7.09 -24.53 -0.51
CA GLN A 55 6.30 -25.65 0.03
C GLN A 55 5.79 -26.51 -1.12
#